data_AF-A0A923Z9U6-F1
#
_entry.id   AF-A0A923Z9U6-F1
#
_cell.length_a   1.000
_cell.length_b   1.000
_cell.length_c   1.000
_cell.angle_alpha   90.00
_cell.angle_beta   90.00
_cell.angle_gamma   90.00
#
_symmetry.space_group_name_H-M   'P 1'
#
loop_
_entity.id
_entity.type
_entity.pdbx_description
1 polymer ?
#
loop_
_entity_poly.entity_id
_entity_poly.type
_entity_poly.pdbx_seq_one_letter_code
_entity_poly.pdbx_strand_id
1 'polypeptide(L)' 'IDFVMNGRQTFRNTLPIACPQLGFERAFAYQTSTSQLCSVDIITVIVQGAGSMRGASCGLGKFTPIAVPSRK' A
#
# COMPACT_ATOMS: atom_id res chain seq x y z
N ILE A 1 -2.30 -1.76 -5.12
CA ILE A 1 -2.07 -0.54 -4.30
C ILE A 1 -1.11 0.35 -5.08
N ASP A 2 -1.37 1.64 -5.20
CA ASP A 2 -0.52 2.54 -5.97
C ASP A 2 0.20 3.50 -5.03
N PHE A 3 1.52 3.59 -5.19
CA PHE A 3 2.42 4.44 -4.42
C PHE A 3 2.91 5.55 -5.34
N VAL A 4 2.60 6.80 -4.99
CA VAL A 4 3.11 7.98 -5.70
C VAL A 4 4.38 8.44 -5.01
N MET A 5 5.48 8.39 -5.74
CA MET A 5 6.80 8.77 -5.27
C MET A 5 7.11 10.23 -5.58
N ASN A 6 8.04 10.80 -4.82
CA ASN A 6 8.63 12.09 -5.13
C ASN A 6 9.25 12.03 -6.54
N GLY A 7 8.88 12.96 -7.43
CA GLY A 7 9.29 12.93 -8.83
C GLY A 7 8.26 12.39 -9.82
N ARG A 8 6.97 12.30 -9.43
CA ARG A 8 5.84 11.87 -10.29
C ARG A 8 5.91 10.41 -10.78
N GLN A 9 6.83 9.62 -10.23
CA GLN A 9 6.86 8.19 -10.49
C GLN A 9 5.79 7.50 -9.67
N THR A 10 5.04 6.58 -10.27
CA THR A 10 4.04 5.80 -9.56
C THR A 10 4.38 4.33 -9.67
N PHE A 11 4.27 3.62 -8.57
CA PHE A 11 4.51 2.19 -8.52
C PHE A 11 3.26 1.47 -8.07
N ARG A 12 2.89 0.40 -8.77
CA ARG A 12 1.81 -0.49 -8.35
C ARG A 12 2.39 -1.66 -7.57
N ASN A 13 2.00 -1.76 -6.30
CA ASN A 13 2.19 -2.96 -5.51
C ASN A 13 1.01 -3.92 -5.71
N THR A 14 1.32 -5.13 -6.19
CA THR A 14 0.35 -6.21 -6.34
C THR A 14 0.55 -7.23 -5.24
N LEU A 15 -0.40 -7.33 -4.32
CA LEU A 15 -0.34 -8.28 -3.22
C LEU A 15 -0.45 -9.71 -3.78
N PRO A 16 0.48 -10.62 -3.45
CA PRO A 16 0.43 -12.01 -3.93
C PRO A 16 -0.74 -12.78 -3.31
N ILE A 17 -1.15 -12.38 -2.11
CA ILE A 17 -2.31 -12.89 -1.39
C ILE A 17 -3.17 -11.69 -1.01
N ALA A 18 -4.48 -11.79 -1.26
CA ALA A 18 -5.41 -10.72 -0.93
C ALA A 18 -5.37 -10.42 0.59
N CYS A 19 -5.27 -9.15 0.95
CA CYS A 19 -5.27 -8.75 2.35
C CYS A 19 -6.72 -8.66 2.89
N PRO A 20 -7.07 -9.39 3.97
CA PRO A 20 -8.40 -9.33 4.54
C PRO A 20 -8.83 -7.90 4.86
N GLN A 21 -10.10 -7.57 4.58
CA GLN A 21 -10.72 -6.27 4.88
C GLN A 21 -10.15 -5.05 4.13
N LEU A 22 -9.01 -5.16 3.44
CA LEU A 22 -8.39 -4.03 2.74
C LEU A 22 -9.32 -3.39 1.68
N GLY A 23 -10.08 -4.20 0.95
CA GLY A 23 -11.01 -3.70 -0.07
C GLY A 23 -12.22 -2.95 0.52
N PHE A 24 -12.61 -3.30 1.76
CA PHE A 24 -13.70 -2.67 2.48
C PHE A 24 -13.23 -1.36 3.15
N GLU A 25 -12.14 -1.43 3.91
CA GLU A 25 -11.59 -0.29 4.65
C GLU A 25 -10.94 0.76 3.75
N ARG A 26 -10.34 0.33 2.63
CA ARG A 26 -9.59 1.17 1.68
C ARG A 26 -8.53 2.06 2.33
N ALA A 27 -8.11 1.74 3.55
CA ALA A 27 -7.13 2.44 4.33
C ALA A 27 -6.15 1.44 4.94
N PHE A 28 -4.87 1.78 4.92
CA PHE A 28 -3.81 0.97 5.48
C PHE A 28 -2.64 1.85 5.92
N ALA A 29 -1.96 1.44 6.99
CA ALA A 29 -0.65 1.90 7.35
C ALA A 29 0.41 1.03 6.66
N TYR A 30 1.58 1.60 6.38
CA TYR A 30 2.73 0.87 5.86
C TYR A 30 3.98 1.31 6.62
N GLN A 31 4.92 0.39 6.83
CA GLN A 31 6.16 0.67 7.55
C GLN A 31 7.33 0.33 6.64
N THR A 32 8.07 1.35 6.19
CA THR A 32 9.24 1.13 5.33
C THR A 32 10.50 0.87 6.13
N SER A 33 11.24 -0.18 5.78
CA SER A 33 12.47 -0.58 6.48
C SER A 33 13.66 0.34 6.16
N THR A 34 13.61 1.07 5.03
CA THR A 34 14.62 2.06 4.64
C THR A 34 13.93 3.33 4.14
N SER A 35 14.68 4.43 3.99
CA SER A 35 14.20 5.68 3.36
C SER A 35 13.83 5.52 1.88
N GLN A 36 13.80 4.29 1.36
CA GLN A 36 13.42 3.90 0.02
C GLN A 36 12.42 2.74 0.13
N LEU A 37 11.36 2.76 -0.68
CA LEU A 37 10.35 1.70 -0.71
C LEU A 37 10.95 0.42 -1.33
N CYS A 38 11.64 -0.37 -0.52
CA CYS A 38 12.23 -1.64 -0.92
C CYS A 38 11.26 -2.77 -0.56
N SER A 39 10.50 -3.27 -1.55
CA SER A 39 9.83 -4.58 -1.76
C SER A 39 9.40 -5.53 -0.61
N VAL A 40 9.67 -5.28 0.67
CA VAL A 40 9.55 -6.25 1.79
C VAL A 40 8.76 -5.68 2.97
N ASP A 41 8.14 -4.52 2.79
CA ASP A 41 7.42 -3.86 3.85
C ASP A 41 6.04 -4.50 4.08
N ILE A 42 5.53 -4.38 5.31
CA ILE A 42 4.23 -4.91 5.71
C ILE A 42 3.22 -3.76 5.69
N ILE A 43 2.05 -4.00 5.09
CA ILE A 43 0.90 -3.14 5.30
C ILE A 43 0.05 -3.67 6.45
N THR A 44 -0.56 -2.75 7.18
CA THR A 44 -1.56 -3.06 8.20
C THR A 44 -2.82 -2.32 7.83
N VAL A 45 -3.91 -3.05 7.60
CA VAL A 45 -5.22 -2.46 7.30
C VAL A 45 -5.63 -1.58 8.48
N ILE A 46 -6.16 -0.39 8.21
CA ILE A 46 -6.74 0.46 9.25
C ILE A 46 -8.23 0.22 9.23
N VAL A 47 -8.76 -0.33 10.32
CA VAL A 47 -10.20 -0.52 10.52
C VAL A 47 -10.79 0.78 11.03
N GLN A 48 -11.70 1.36 10.26
CA GLN A 48 -12.35 2.63 10.57
C GLN A 48 -13.60 2.37 11.45
N GLY A 49 -13.53 2.75 12.73
CA GLY A 49 -14.63 2.60 13.71
C GLY A 49 -14.64 3.74 14.73
N ALA A 50 -15.04 3.47 15.99
CA ALA A 50 -14.94 4.41 17.12
C ALA A 50 -13.47 4.59 17.58
N GLY A 51 -12.60 4.93 16.63
CA GLY A 51 -11.14 4.90 16.71
C GLY A 51 -10.53 4.18 15.50
N SER A 52 -9.34 4.61 15.07
CA SER A 52 -8.55 3.92 14.05
C SER A 52 -7.84 2.72 14.67
N MET A 53 -8.32 1.51 14.40
CA MET A 53 -7.70 0.28 14.91
C MET A 53 -6.82 -0.39 13.85
N ARG A 54 -5.76 -1.06 14.30
CA ARG A 54 -4.92 -1.89 13.42
C ARG A 54 -5.64 -3.21 13.16
N GLY A 55 -5.96 -3.47 11.90
CA GLY A 55 -6.54 -4.72 11.41
C GLY A 55 -5.49 -5.71 10.92
N ALA A 56 -5.85 -6.52 9.92
CA ALA A 56 -4.97 -7.52 9.34
C ALA A 56 -3.66 -6.92 8.80
N SER A 57 -2.55 -7.63 8.98
CA SER A 57 -1.24 -7.29 8.42
C SER A 57 -0.88 -8.24 7.29
N CYS A 58 -0.41 -7.67 6.17
CA CYS A 58 -0.10 -8.41 4.96
C CYS A 58 1.22 -7.92 4.38
N GLY A 59 2.05 -8.84 3.89
CA GLY A 59 3.28 -8.50 3.18
C GLY A 59 2.96 -7.80 1.86
N LEU A 60 3.71 -6.74 1.54
CA LEU A 60 3.69 -6.15 0.22
C LEU A 60 4.23 -7.14 -0.82
N GLY A 61 3.71 -7.04 -2.03
CA GLY A 61 4.19 -7.83 -3.16
C GLY A 61 5.21 -7.08 -4.00
N LYS A 62 5.24 -7.41 -5.29
CA LYS A 62 6.14 -6.74 -6.24
C LYS A 62 5.66 -5.34 -6.56
N PHE A 63 6.60 -4.39 -6.57
CA PHE A 63 6.38 -3.03 -7.07
C PHE A 63 6.74 -3.00 -8.55
N THR A 64 5.77 -2.64 -9.40
CA THR A 64 6.00 -2.40 -10.82
C THR A 64 5.81 -0.91 -11.11
N PRO A 65 6.74 -0.27 -11.85
CA PRO A 65 6.53 1.11 -12.28
C PRO A 65 5.32 1.14 -13.22
N ILE A 66 4.41 2.07 -12.97
CA ILE A 66 3.27 2.34 -13.84
C ILE A 66 3.38 3.76 -14.38
N ALA A 67 3.16 3.90 -15.68
CA ALA A 67 2.91 5.21 -16.25
C ALA A 67 1.57 5.69 -15.70
N VAL A 68 1.58 6.68 -14.80
CA VAL A 68 0.34 7.37 -14.46
C VAL A 68 -0.12 8.10 -15.72
N PRO A 69 -1.32 7.81 -16.26
CA PRO A 69 -1.87 8.66 -17.30
C PRO A 69 -1.95 10.07 -16.71
N SER A 70 -1.39 11.05 -17.40
CA SER A 70 -1.56 12.45 -17.03
C SER A 70 -3.05 12.70 -16.90
N ARG A 71 -3.54 12.95 -15.67
CA ARG A 71 -4.94 13.29 -15.44
C ARG A 71 -5.16 14.61 -16.20
N LYS A 72 -5.84 14.53 -17.35
CA LYS A 72 -6.29 15.68 -18.14
C LYS A 72 -7.41 16.40 -17.41
#